data_AF-A0A0C9VXS0-F1
#
_entry.id   AF-A0A0C9VXS0-F1
#
_cell.length_a   1.000
_cell.length_b   1.000
_cell.length_c   1.000
_cell.angle_alpha   90.00
_cell.angle_beta   90.00
_cell.angle_gamma   90.00
#
_symmetry.space_group_name_H-M   'P 1'
#
loop_
_entity.id
_entity.type
_entity.pdbx_description
1 polymer ?
#
loop_
_entity_poly.entity_id
_entity_poly.type
_entity_poly.pdbx_seq_one_letter_code
_entity_poly.pdbx_strand_id
1 'polypeptide(L)'
;VTNSSNRKVAERFQRSGDTISKCFHRVVNALTCPAVYNTYIRFPDMNTPIPEEIRQSKKFYPFLKAAIGATDGSHIPVHPPAKIRARFRNRK
;
A
#
# COMPACT_ATOMS: atom_id res chain seq x y z
N VAL A 1 -8.42 3.50 -6.20
CA VAL A 1 -8.38 2.08 -6.59
C VAL A 1 -9.70 1.45 -6.14
N THR A 2 -10.56 1.03 -7.06
CA THR A 2 -11.77 0.30 -6.68
C THR A 2 -11.35 -1.03 -6.09
N ASN A 3 -11.68 -1.30 -4.83
CA ASN A 3 -11.45 -2.59 -4.20
C ASN A 3 -12.38 -3.63 -4.86
N SER A 4 -11.95 -4.16 -6.00
CA SER A 4 -12.69 -5.20 -6.73
C SER A 4 -12.40 -6.53 -6.06
N SER A 5 -13.42 -7.12 -5.45
CA SER A 5 -13.28 -8.46 -4.87
C SER A 5 -12.89 -9.48 -5.94
N ASN A 6 -12.20 -10.55 -5.54
CA ASN A 6 -11.82 -11.64 -6.44
C ASN A 6 -13.01 -12.11 -7.29
N ARG A 7 -14.21 -12.23 -6.70
CA ARG A 7 -15.45 -12.59 -7.41
C ARG A 7 -15.74 -11.68 -8.62
N LYS A 8 -15.68 -10.35 -8.45
CA LYS A 8 -15.94 -9.39 -9.54
C LYS A 8 -14.90 -9.51 -10.65
N VAL A 9 -13.65 -9.77 -10.28
CA VAL A 9 -12.54 -9.92 -11.23
C VAL A 9 -12.66 -11.24 -11.99
N ALA A 10 -12.98 -12.32 -11.29
CA ALA A 10 -13.27 -13.63 -11.87
C ALA A 10 -14.40 -13.56 -12.91
N GLU A 11 -15.49 -12.87 -12.59
CA GLU A 11 -16.60 -12.59 -13.51
C GLU A 11 -16.13 -11.77 -14.72
N ARG A 12 -15.40 -10.67 -14.52
CA ARG A 12 -14.92 -9.83 -15.62
C ARG A 12 -14.02 -10.57 -16.62
N PHE A 13 -13.12 -11.40 -16.11
CA PHE A 13 -12.13 -12.11 -16.94
C PHE A 13 -12.57 -13.53 -17.34
N GLN A 14 -13.74 -13.99 -16.86
CA GLN A 14 -14.25 -15.33 -17.10
C GLN A 14 -13.23 -16.42 -16.73
N ARG A 15 -12.62 -16.26 -15.55
CA ARG A 15 -11.63 -17.19 -14.99
C ARG A 15 -12.01 -17.58 -13.57
N SER A 16 -11.51 -18.73 -13.12
CA SER A 16 -11.71 -19.15 -11.74
C SER A 16 -11.06 -18.16 -10.76
N GLY A 17 -11.65 -18.03 -9.57
CA GLY A 17 -11.08 -17.19 -8.51
C GLY A 17 -9.67 -17.62 -8.10
N ASP A 18 -9.35 -18.92 -8.22
CA ASP A 18 -8.00 -19.44 -8.04
C ASP A 18 -7.00 -18.87 -9.07
N THR A 19 -7.38 -18.83 -10.34
CA THR A 19 -6.54 -18.22 -11.40
C THR A 19 -6.30 -16.74 -11.11
N ILE A 20 -7.35 -16.01 -10.75
CA ILE A 20 -7.24 -14.60 -10.37
C ILE A 20 -6.29 -14.42 -9.18
N SER A 21 -6.46 -15.22 -8.12
CA SER A 21 -5.58 -15.19 -6.95
C SER A 21 -4.12 -15.47 -7.34
N LYS A 22 -3.85 -16.48 -8.16
CA LYS A 22 -2.49 -16.81 -8.60
C LYS A 22 -1.85 -15.68 -9.39
N CYS A 23 -2.58 -15.07 -10.33
CA CYS A 23 -2.11 -13.92 -11.08
C CYS A 23 -1.82 -12.72 -10.18
N PHE A 24 -2.73 -12.42 -9.25
CA PHE A 24 -2.55 -11.34 -8.28
C PHE A 24 -1.29 -11.54 -7.44
N HIS A 25 -1.11 -12.71 -6.82
CA HIS A 25 0.07 -13.00 -6.01
C HIS A 25 1.37 -12.96 -6.82
N ARG A 26 1.37 -13.42 -8.08
CA ARG A 26 2.55 -13.31 -8.95
C ARG A 26 2.98 -11.86 -9.16
N VAL A 27 2.03 -10.98 -9.44
CA VAL A 27 2.31 -9.54 -9.64
C VAL A 27 2.78 -8.91 -8.34
N VAL A 28 2.09 -9.17 -7.22
CA VAL A 28 2.50 -8.66 -5.91
C VAL A 28 3.92 -9.11 -5.57
N ASN A 29 4.22 -10.40 -5.70
CA ASN A 29 5.56 -10.93 -5.41
C ASN A 29 6.65 -10.33 -6.31
N ALA A 30 6.34 -10.04 -7.58
CA ALA A 30 7.30 -9.37 -8.47
C ALA A 30 7.56 -7.92 -8.04
N LEU A 31 6.52 -7.19 -7.63
CA LEU A 31 6.65 -5.80 -7.17
C LEU A 31 7.33 -5.69 -5.80
N THR A 32 7.10 -6.67 -4.92
CA THR A 32 7.70 -6.71 -3.58
C THR A 32 9.03 -7.45 -3.53
N CYS A 33 9.53 -7.98 -4.66
CA CYS A 33 10.83 -8.63 -4.68
C CYS A 33 11.94 -7.61 -4.34
N PRO A 34 12.98 -7.98 -3.57
CA PRO A 34 13.98 -7.02 -3.10
C PRO A 34 14.66 -6.22 -4.22
N ALA A 35 14.91 -6.86 -5.37
CA ALA A 35 15.54 -6.22 -6.51
C ALA A 35 14.70 -5.07 -7.10
N VAL A 36 13.38 -5.23 -7.17
CA VAL A 36 12.47 -4.17 -7.64
C VAL A 36 12.21 -3.18 -6.51
N TYR A 37 11.83 -3.68 -5.35
CA TYR A 37 11.43 -2.84 -4.23
C TYR A 37 12.53 -1.88 -3.79
N ASN A 38 13.75 -2.38 -3.54
CA ASN A 38 14.86 -1.53 -3.07
C ASN A 38 15.37 -0.57 -4.15
N THR A 39 15.15 -0.88 -5.42
CA THR A 39 15.59 -0.03 -6.54
C THR A 39 14.62 1.13 -6.77
N TYR A 40 13.31 0.87 -6.71
CA TYR A 40 12.30 1.81 -7.16
C TYR A 40 11.47 2.44 -6.04
N ILE A 41 11.35 1.79 -4.88
CA ILE A 41 10.55 2.32 -3.77
C ILE A 41 11.46 3.11 -2.84
N ARG A 42 11.19 4.42 -2.72
CA ARG A 42 11.84 5.32 -1.77
C ARG A 42 10.79 5.92 -0.85
N PHE A 43 10.99 5.76 0.45
CA PHE A 43 10.10 6.40 1.41
C PHE A 43 10.49 7.87 1.58
N PRO A 44 9.52 8.79 1.54
CA PRO A 44 9.74 10.18 1.91
C PRO A 44 10.09 10.27 3.40
N ASP A 45 11.00 11.19 3.72
CA ASP A 45 11.32 11.57 5.09
C ASP A 45 10.46 12.76 5.57
N MET A 46 10.66 13.19 6.82
CA MET A 46 9.91 14.30 7.42
C MET A 46 10.10 15.64 6.68
N ASN A 47 11.17 15.77 5.89
CA ASN A 47 11.51 16.98 5.15
C ASN A 47 11.08 16.91 3.68
N THR A 48 10.57 15.76 3.23
CA THR A 48 10.21 15.56 1.84
C THR A 48 8.97 16.40 1.51
N PRO A 49 9.06 17.31 0.53
CA PRO A 49 7.95 18.17 0.18
C PRO A 49 6.80 17.36 -0.41
N ILE A 50 5.57 17.87 -0.22
CA ILE A 50 4.38 17.29 -0.81
C ILE A 50 4.51 17.37 -2.34
N PRO A 51 4.23 16.27 -3.07
CA PRO A 51 4.24 16.27 -4.53
C PRO A 51 3.38 17.40 -5.12
N GLU A 52 3.86 18.00 -6.20
CA GLU A 52 3.25 19.19 -6.79
C GLU A 52 1.80 18.92 -7.25
N GLU A 53 1.54 17.71 -7.74
CA GLU A 53 0.24 17.24 -8.19
C GLU A 53 -0.79 17.25 -7.04
N ILE A 54 -0.35 16.94 -5.82
CA ILE A 54 -1.18 17.02 -4.62
C ILE A 54 -1.32 18.48 -4.19
N ARG A 55 -0.23 19.25 -4.20
CA ARG A 55 -0.21 20.67 -3.80
C ARG A 55 -1.13 21.54 -4.66
N GLN A 56 -1.16 21.30 -5.96
CA GLN A 56 -2.00 22.05 -6.92
C GLN A 56 -3.45 21.56 -6.95
N SER A 57 -3.72 20.35 -6.48
CA SER A 57 -5.07 19.79 -6.52
C SER A 57 -5.94 20.31 -5.38
N LYS A 58 -6.93 21.16 -5.72
CA LYS A 58 -7.98 21.60 -4.77
C LYS A 58 -8.74 20.44 -4.13
N LYS A 59 -8.81 19.28 -4.80
CA LYS A 59 -9.48 18.08 -4.30
C LYS A 59 -8.64 17.34 -3.27
N PHE A 60 -7.31 17.26 -3.46
CA PHE A 60 -6.44 16.43 -2.62
C PHE A 60 -5.72 17.22 -1.54
N TYR A 61 -5.31 18.46 -1.84
CA TYR A 61 -4.53 19.29 -0.92
C TYR A 61 -5.17 19.45 0.47
N PRO A 62 -6.48 19.72 0.62
CA PRO A 62 -7.08 19.89 1.95
C PRO A 62 -6.91 18.66 2.86
N PHE A 63 -6.86 17.46 2.28
CA PHE A 63 -6.79 16.20 3.02
C PHE A 63 -5.36 15.68 3.16
N LEU A 64 -4.46 16.00 2.22
CA LEU A 64 -3.11 15.44 2.14
C LEU A 64 -2.01 16.47 2.45
N LYS A 65 -2.34 17.69 2.88
CA LYS A 65 -1.36 18.76 3.17
C LYS A 65 -0.28 18.43 4.22
N ALA A 66 -0.45 17.36 4.99
CA ALA A 66 0.53 16.89 5.97
C ALA A 66 0.78 15.38 5.83
N ALA A 67 0.35 14.78 4.72
CA ALA A 67 0.56 13.37 4.46
C ALA A 67 2.00 13.16 3.99
N ILE A 68 2.79 12.46 4.81
CA ILE A 68 4.15 12.04 4.45
C ILE A 68 4.07 10.79 3.59
N GLY A 69 3.05 9.94 3.76
CA GLY A 69 2.81 8.79 2.90
C GLY A 69 1.51 8.09 3.27
N ALA A 70 1.10 7.12 2.44
CA ALA A 70 -0.01 6.24 2.77
C ALA A 70 0.50 5.11 3.67
N THR A 71 0.30 5.23 4.98
CA THR A 71 0.59 4.16 5.95
C THR A 71 -0.49 3.08 6.01
N ASP A 72 -1.64 3.29 5.37
CA ASP A 72 -2.83 2.44 5.54
C ASP A 72 -3.08 1.48 4.36
N GLY A 73 -2.18 0.51 4.15
CA GLY A 73 -2.44 -0.49 3.11
C GLY A 73 -1.49 -1.68 2.99
N SER A 74 -0.42 -1.75 3.78
CA SER A 74 0.41 -2.94 3.85
C SER A 74 0.88 -3.11 5.28
N HIS A 75 0.57 -4.26 5.87
CA HIS A 75 1.01 -4.63 7.21
C HIS A 75 2.54 -4.79 7.15
N ILE A 76 3.27 -3.69 7.39
CA ILE A 76 4.73 -3.74 7.52
C ILE A 76 4.99 -4.52 8.81
N PRO A 77 5.80 -5.59 8.80
CA PRO A 77 6.13 -6.32 10.01
C PRO A 77 6.98 -5.42 10.93
N VAL A 78 6.34 -4.80 11.92
CA VAL A 78 7.00 -3.99 12.94
C VAL A 78 7.35 -4.88 14.12
N HIS A 79 8.62 -4.87 14.53
CA HIS A 79 9.13 -5.58 15.71
C HIS A 79 9.48 -4.57 16.82
N PRO A 80 8.49 -4.04 17.56
CA PRO A 80 8.76 -3.03 18.58
C PRO A 80 9.53 -3.64 19.77
N PRO A 81 10.39 -2.86 20.46
CA PRO A 81 11.04 -3.26 21.70
C PRO A 81 10.04 -3.78 22.74
N ALA A 82 10.45 -4.77 23.54
CA ALA A 82 9.57 -5.47 24.49
C ALA A 82 8.78 -4.52 25.40
N LYS A 83 9.40 -3.40 25.83
CA LYS A 83 8.81 -2.38 26.71
C LYS A 83 7.59 -1.67 26.12
N ILE A 84 7.48 -1.55 24.80
CA ILE A 84 6.40 -0.79 24.14
C ILE A 84 5.45 -1.67 23.32
N ARG A 85 5.74 -2.97 23.17
CA ARG A 85 4.99 -3.93 22.35
C ARG A 85 3.48 -3.94 22.63
N ALA A 86 3.07 -3.79 23.89
CA ALA A 86 1.65 -3.76 24.28
C ALA A 86 0.85 -2.63 23.62
N ARG A 87 1.53 -1.55 23.20
CA ARG A 87 0.92 -0.38 22.53
C ARG A 87 0.63 -0.63 21.04
N PHE A 88 1.30 -1.60 20.43
CA PHE A 88 1.20 -1.92 18.99
C PHE A 88 0.32 -3.15 18.75
N ARG A 89 -0.84 -3.21 19.40
CA ARG A 89 -1.85 -4.24 19.13
C ARG A 89 -2.75 -3.78 17.98
N ASN A 90 -2.98 -4.66 17.00
CA ASN A 90 -4.03 -4.46 16.01
C ASN A 90 -5.36 -4.24 16.77
N ARG A 91 -6.05 -3.13 16.50
CA ARG A 91 -7.48 -3.03 16.82
C ARG A 91 -8.20 -3.99 15.87
N LYS A 92 -9.00 -4.91 16.43
CA LYS A 92 -9.98 -5.67 15.67
C LYS A 92 -11.06 -4.73 15.14
#